data_AF-A0A9D7KLV0-F1
#
_entry.id   AF-A0A9D7KLV0-F1
#
_cell.length_a   1.000
_cell.length_b   1.000
_cell.length_c   1.000
_cell.angle_alpha   90.00
_cell.angle_beta   90.00
_cell.angle_gamma   90.00
#
_symmetry.space_group_name_H-M   'P 1'
#
loop_
_entity.id
_entity.type
_entity.pdbx_description
1 polymer ?
#
loop_
_entity_poly.entity_id
_entity_poly.type
_entity_poly.pdbx_seq_one_letter_code
_entity_poly.pdbx_strand_id
1 'polypeptide(L)'
;MTYNVLNYPGSSGPERNPYFKTILNATNPDILVVGEIADEDDFNTFRDSVIKKVSVDYAWGTFIDGTDSDHGIFLSRLNLHLFQMIP
;
A
#
# COMPACT_ATOMS: atom_id res chain seq x y z
N MET A 1 6.29 0.83 8.58
CA MET A 1 5.87 -0.59 8.60
C MET A 1 6.21 -1.23 7.26
N THR A 2 6.67 -2.47 7.28
CA THR A 2 6.79 -3.31 6.08
C THR A 2 5.76 -4.42 6.18
N TYR A 3 5.02 -4.72 5.11
CA TYR A 3 4.01 -5.78 5.11
C TYR A 3 4.00 -6.56 3.81
N ASN A 4 4.31 -7.85 3.88
CA ASN A 4 4.09 -8.79 2.79
C ASN A 4 2.59 -9.10 2.67
N VAL A 5 1.99 -8.81 1.51
CA VAL A 5 0.55 -8.98 1.26
C VAL A 5 0.19 -10.31 0.59
N LEU A 6 1.17 -11.20 0.41
CA LEU A 6 1.05 -12.57 -0.06
C LEU A 6 0.37 -12.66 -1.43
N ASN A 7 1.14 -12.37 -2.47
CA ASN A 7 0.72 -12.33 -3.88
C ASN A 7 -0.66 -11.67 -4.06
N TYR A 8 -0.77 -10.40 -3.67
CA TYR A 8 -2.04 -9.67 -3.72
C TYR A 8 -2.37 -9.20 -5.14
N PRO A 9 -3.64 -9.33 -5.58
CA PRO A 9 -4.82 -9.78 -4.85
C PRO A 9 -4.91 -11.31 -4.79
N GLY A 10 -4.31 -12.01 -5.75
CA GLY A 10 -4.52 -13.44 -5.95
C GLY A 10 -6.01 -13.77 -6.09
N SER A 11 -6.42 -14.97 -5.72
CA SER A 11 -7.84 -15.38 -5.73
C SER A 11 -8.61 -14.96 -4.48
N SER A 12 -7.94 -14.41 -3.46
CA SER A 12 -8.53 -14.13 -2.14
C SER A 12 -8.43 -12.66 -1.70
N GLY A 13 -8.10 -11.76 -2.62
CA GLY A 13 -7.92 -10.33 -2.34
C GLY A 13 -9.16 -9.69 -1.69
N PRO A 14 -10.37 -9.84 -2.27
CA PRO A 14 -11.61 -9.30 -1.71
C PRO A 14 -11.88 -9.75 -0.27
N GLU A 15 -11.63 -11.01 0.05
CA GLU A 15 -11.81 -11.61 1.38
C GLU A 15 -10.76 -11.12 2.38
N ARG A 16 -9.54 -10.82 1.90
CA ARG A 16 -8.44 -10.31 2.73
C ARG A 16 -8.52 -8.81 3.01
N ASN A 17 -9.18 -8.04 2.13
CA ASN A 17 -9.29 -6.59 2.24
C ASN A 17 -9.79 -6.08 3.61
N PRO A 18 -10.83 -6.66 4.25
CA PRO A 18 -11.26 -6.25 5.59
C PRO A 18 -10.16 -6.43 6.65
N TYR A 19 -9.40 -7.52 6.60
CA TYR A 19 -8.34 -7.80 7.58
C TYR A 19 -7.15 -6.85 7.43
N PHE A 20 -6.76 -6.52 6.20
CA PHE A 20 -5.74 -5.49 5.97
C PHE A 20 -6.15 -4.15 6.57
N LYS A 21 -7.43 -3.75 6.41
CA LYS A 21 -7.95 -2.51 7.02
C LYS A 21 -7.92 -2.56 8.54
N THR A 22 -8.29 -3.68 9.15
CA THR A 22 -8.23 -3.84 10.61
C THR A 22 -6.80 -3.63 11.13
N ILE A 23 -5.81 -4.23 10.49
CA ILE A 23 -4.40 -4.08 10.87
C ILE A 23 -3.93 -2.63 10.69
N LEU A 24 -4.23 -2.01 9.55
CA LEU A 24 -3.81 -0.64 9.27
C LEU A 24 -4.49 0.39 10.15
N ASN A 25 -5.77 0.20 10.52
CA ASN A 25 -6.46 1.04 11.49
C ASN A 25 -5.84 0.94 12.90
N ALA A 26 -5.40 -0.27 13.29
CA ALA A 26 -4.79 -0.49 14.60
C ALA A 26 -3.35 0.03 14.68
N THR A 27 -2.59 -0.09 13.59
CA THR A 27 -1.15 0.26 13.55
C THR A 27 -0.88 1.68 13.08
N ASN A 28 -1.78 2.25 12.28
CA ASN A 28 -1.72 3.59 11.70
C ASN A 28 -0.31 4.01 11.21
N PRO A 29 0.29 3.29 10.25
CA PRO A 29 1.69 3.50 9.88
C PRO A 29 1.88 4.76 9.04
N ASP A 30 2.81 5.63 9.45
CA ASP A 30 3.13 6.83 8.66
C ASP A 30 3.77 6.51 7.30
N ILE A 31 4.57 5.45 7.24
CA ILE A 31 5.16 4.88 6.03
C ILE A 31 4.82 3.40 6.01
N LEU A 32 4.19 2.95 4.93
CA LEU A 32 3.92 1.54 4.67
C LEU A 32 4.59 1.13 3.36
N VAL A 33 5.49 0.15 3.45
CA VAL A 33 6.02 -0.54 2.27
C VAL A 33 5.34 -1.90 2.18
N VAL A 34 4.70 -2.16 1.04
CA VAL A 34 4.09 -3.45 0.74
C VAL A 34 4.98 -4.23 -0.23
N GLY A 35 5.00 -5.54 -0.06
CA GLY A 35 5.62 -6.45 -1.03
C GLY A 35 4.78 -7.67 -1.31
N GLU A 36 5.16 -8.42 -2.34
CA GLU A 36 4.32 -9.44 -2.98
C GLU A 36 2.99 -8.88 -3.50
N ILE A 37 3.05 -7.70 -4.13
CA ILE A 37 2.02 -7.28 -5.08
C ILE A 37 2.34 -7.96 -6.43
N ALA A 38 1.32 -8.37 -7.19
CA ALA A 38 1.53 -9.12 -8.43
C ALA A 38 1.83 -8.25 -9.66
N ASP A 39 1.25 -7.04 -9.73
CA ASP A 39 1.53 -6.05 -10.77
C ASP A 39 1.06 -4.63 -10.38
N GLU A 40 1.23 -3.65 -11.28
CA GLU A 40 0.83 -2.26 -11.03
C GLU A 40 -0.70 -2.08 -10.91
N ASP A 41 -1.49 -2.86 -11.65
CA ASP A 41 -2.95 -2.81 -11.58
C ASP A 41 -3.44 -3.32 -10.21
N ASP A 42 -2.76 -4.32 -9.68
CA ASP A 42 -2.99 -4.89 -8.36
C ASP A 42 -2.53 -3.97 -7.23
N PHE A 43 -1.44 -3.21 -7.43
CA PHE A 43 -1.06 -2.10 -6.55
C PHE A 43 -2.16 -1.04 -6.48
N ASN A 44 -2.70 -0.65 -7.64
CA ASN A 44 -3.80 0.30 -7.75
C ASN A 44 -5.07 -0.24 -7.07
N THR A 45 -5.35 -1.54 -7.20
CA THR A 45 -6.46 -2.21 -6.55
C THR A 45 -6.30 -2.20 -5.02
N PHE A 46 -5.12 -2.51 -4.50
CA PHE A 46 -4.83 -2.45 -3.05
C PHE A 46 -4.99 -1.02 -2.52
N ARG A 47 -4.47 -0.02 -3.25
CA ARG A 47 -4.62 1.39 -2.93
C ARG A 47 -6.09 1.78 -2.76
N ASP A 48 -6.93 1.46 -3.75
CA ASP A 48 -8.31 1.95 -3.78
C ASP A 48 -9.26 1.13 -2.90
N SER A 49 -8.98 -0.17 -2.73
CA SER A 49 -9.81 -1.09 -1.95
C SER A 49 -9.45 -1.15 -0.46
N VAL A 50 -8.19 -0.89 -0.11
CA VAL A 50 -7.66 -0.99 1.26
C VAL A 50 -7.22 0.39 1.77
N ILE A 51 -6.17 0.98 1.18
CA ILE A 51 -5.50 2.17 1.73
C ILE A 51 -6.45 3.37 1.81
N LYS A 52 -7.09 3.74 0.70
CA LYS A 52 -8.04 4.87 0.67
C LYS A 52 -9.32 4.62 1.47
N LYS A 53 -9.59 3.38 1.88
CA LYS A 53 -10.70 3.04 2.79
C LYS A 53 -10.31 3.17 4.25
N VAL A 54 -9.01 3.09 4.57
CA VAL A 54 -8.46 3.38 5.90
C VAL A 54 -8.33 4.89 6.09
N SER A 55 -7.69 5.58 5.14
CA SER A 55 -7.63 7.04 5.12
C SER A 55 -7.37 7.55 3.70
N VAL A 56 -8.04 8.66 3.35
CA VAL A 56 -7.85 9.35 2.07
C VAL A 56 -6.58 10.20 2.04
N ASP A 57 -5.92 10.39 3.18
CA ASP A 57 -4.73 11.23 3.34
C ASP A 57 -3.42 10.51 3.02
N TYR A 58 -3.48 9.22 2.69
CA TYR A 58 -2.31 8.50 2.19
C TYR A 58 -1.97 8.93 0.76
N ALA A 59 -0.73 9.38 0.56
CA ALA A 59 -0.06 9.40 -0.73
C ALA A 59 0.52 8.02 -1.06
N TRP A 60 0.97 7.85 -2.30
CA TRP A 60 1.76 6.71 -2.71
C TRP A 60 2.94 7.15 -3.56
N GLY A 61 4.02 6.36 -3.52
CA GLY A 61 5.17 6.55 -4.40
C GLY A 61 5.03 5.75 -5.69
N THR A 62 6.12 5.73 -6.45
CA THR A 62 6.26 4.91 -7.66
C THR A 62 6.19 3.42 -7.29
N PHE A 63 5.38 2.67 -8.03
CA PHE A 63 5.38 1.22 -8.01
C PHE A 63 6.71 0.69 -8.56
N ILE A 64 7.26 -0.36 -7.95
CA ILE A 64 8.54 -0.94 -8.35
C ILE A 64 8.33 -2.40 -8.74
N ASP A 65 8.45 -2.65 -10.04
CA ASP A 65 8.47 -3.97 -10.67
C ASP A 65 9.77 -4.70 -10.31
N GLY A 66 9.64 -5.85 -9.64
CA GLY A 66 10.72 -6.67 -9.12
C GLY A 66 10.93 -7.94 -9.96
N THR A 67 12.03 -8.66 -9.72
CA THR A 67 12.35 -9.86 -10.53
C THR A 67 11.47 -11.07 -10.21
N ASP A 68 10.88 -11.13 -9.01
CA ASP A 68 10.08 -12.27 -8.51
C ASP A 68 8.70 -11.80 -8.00
N SER A 69 8.67 -10.70 -7.26
CA SER A 69 7.43 -10.05 -6.83
C SER A 69 7.61 -8.54 -6.67
N ASP A 70 6.52 -7.80 -6.71
CA ASP A 70 6.57 -6.34 -6.78
C ASP A 70 6.33 -5.64 -5.45
N HIS A 71 6.79 -4.39 -5.40
CA HIS A 71 6.77 -3.56 -4.21
C HIS A 71 6.09 -2.22 -4.44
N GLY A 72 5.50 -1.68 -3.38
CA GLY A 72 4.89 -0.36 -3.39
C GLY A 72 5.01 0.35 -2.04
N ILE A 73 4.88 1.68 -2.07
CA ILE A 73 4.97 2.51 -0.86
C ILE A 73 3.77 3.44 -0.73
N PHE A 74 3.24 3.53 0.49
CA PHE A 74 2.18 4.44 0.91
C PHE A 74 2.67 5.32 2.07
N LEU A 75 2.26 6.59 2.07
CA LEU A 75 2.77 7.62 2.98
C LEU A 75 1.63 8.46 3.56
N SER A 76 1.52 8.55 4.88
CA SER A 76 0.56 9.42 5.57
C SER A 76 0.97 10.89 5.43
N ARG A 77 0.17 11.69 4.72
CA ARG A 77 0.43 13.14 4.55
C ARG A 77 0.20 13.96 5.81
N LEU A 78 -0.53 13.42 6.80
CA LEU A 78 -0.77 14.12 8.06
C LEU A 78 0.53 14.29 8.86
N ASN A 79 1.45 13.33 8.73
CA ASN A 79 2.64 13.25 9.56
C ASN A 79 3.95 13.38 8.77
N LEU A 80 3.94 13.12 7.46
CA LEU A 80 5.11 13.33 6.59
C LEU A 80 4.96 14.50 5.64
N HIS A 81 5.87 15.47 5.80
CA HIS A 81 6.14 16.51 4.82
C HIS A 81 7.41 16.12 4.05
N LEU A 82 7.25 15.46 2.90
CA LEU A 82 8.36 15.24 1.97
C LEU A 82 8.55 16.52 1.16
N PHE A 83 9.68 17.21 1.37
CA PHE A 83 10.09 18.30 0.51
C PHE A 83 10.48 17.73 -0.85
N GLN A 84 9.59 17.87 -1.82
CA GLN A 84 9.92 17.58 -3.21
C GLN A 84 10.84 18.71 -3.69
N MET A 85 12.14 18.43 -3.81
CA MET A 85 13.02 19.27 -4.60
C MET A 85 12.57 19.14 -6.06
N ILE A 86 11.81 20.12 -6.51
CA ILE A 86 11.48 20.29 -7.92
C ILE A 86 12.80 20.63 -8.64
N PRO A 87 13.17 19.96 -9.74
CA PRO A 87 14.24 20.44 -10.60
C PRO A 87 13.87 21.79 -11.26
#